data_AF-A0A1F3B1F6-F1
#
_entry.id   AF-A0A1F3B1F6-F1
#
_cell.length_a   1.000
_cell.length_b   1.000
_cell.length_c   1.000
_cell.angle_alpha   90.00
_cell.angle_beta   90.00
_cell.angle_gamma   90.00
#
_symmetry.space_group_name_H-M   'P 1'
#
loop_
_entity.id
_entity.type
_entity.pdbx_description
1 polymer ?
#
loop_
_entity_poly.entity_id
_entity_poly.type
_entity_poly.pdbx_seq_one_letter_code
_entity_poly.pdbx_strand_id
1 'polypeptide(L)'
;MNGRNFSVRTEDDRLEQIDAIAKAHNRSRNFIVNEALERYLADERRWIAKVEEGLAAAEQGDFASEDEVTALFKRFDAMKMIMEASKPSGD
;
A
#
# COMPACT_ATOMS: atom_id res chain seq x y z
N MET A 1 3.47 23.18 -15.25
CA MET A 1 4.68 22.54 -14.70
C MET A 1 5.57 22.13 -15.86
N ASN A 2 6.88 22.40 -15.79
CA ASN A 2 7.80 21.95 -16.83
C ASN A 2 8.16 20.48 -16.59
N GLY A 3 7.71 19.60 -17.49
CA GLY A 3 8.10 18.19 -17.46
C GLY A 3 9.54 18.00 -17.91
N ARG A 4 10.28 17.08 -17.28
CA ARG A 4 11.58 16.59 -17.74
C ARG A 4 11.41 15.15 -18.21
N ASN A 5 12.04 14.81 -19.33
CA ASN A 5 11.99 13.46 -19.87
C ASN A 5 13.14 12.62 -19.29
N PHE A 6 12.84 11.38 -18.95
CA PHE A 6 13.82 10.35 -18.65
C PHE A 6 13.41 9.06 -19.37
N SER A 7 14.36 8.19 -19.66
CA SER A 7 14.10 6.90 -20.32
C SER A 7 14.21 5.77 -19.30
N VAL A 8 13.26 4.85 -19.34
CA VAL A 8 13.23 3.65 -18.50
C VAL A 8 13.29 2.44 -19.40
N ARG A 9 14.24 1.54 -19.14
CA ARG A 9 14.25 0.23 -19.78
C ARG A 9 13.19 -0.65 -19.12
N THR A 10 12.39 -1.33 -19.92
CA THR A 10 11.38 -2.28 -19.48
C THR A 10 11.41 -3.50 -20.37
N GLU A 11 10.87 -4.60 -19.86
CA GLU A 11 10.62 -5.81 -20.63
C GLU A 11 9.42 -5.61 -21.57
N ASP A 12 9.41 -6.34 -22.69
CA ASP A 12 8.41 -6.21 -23.76
C ASP A 12 7.00 -6.53 -23.25
N ASP A 13 6.86 -7.57 -22.43
CA ASP A 13 5.59 -8.00 -21.83
C ASP A 13 4.93 -6.90 -20.98
N ARG A 14 5.74 -6.13 -20.23
CA ARG A 14 5.26 -5.00 -19.44
C ARG A 14 4.82 -3.85 -20.34
N LEU A 15 5.53 -3.60 -21.44
CA LEU A 15 5.15 -2.56 -22.40
C LEU A 15 3.81 -2.91 -23.06
N GLU A 16 3.59 -4.17 -23.44
CA GLU A 16 2.32 -4.66 -23.99
C GLU A 16 1.15 -4.48 -23.01
N GLN A 17 1.37 -4.72 -21.71
CA GLN A 17 0.36 -4.48 -20.67
C GLN A 17 0.03 -2.99 -20.55
N ILE A 18 1.04 -2.11 -20.56
CA ILE A 18 0.83 -0.65 -20.53
C ILE A 18 0.02 -0.21 -21.75
N ASP A 19 0.30 -0.78 -22.92
CA ASP A 19 -0.43 -0.51 -24.16
C ASP A 19 -1.90 -0.90 -24.08
N ALA A 20 -2.19 -2.10 -23.58
CA ALA A 20 -3.55 -2.58 -23.43
C ALA A 20 -4.37 -1.67 -22.51
N ILE A 21 -3.79 -1.25 -21.38
CA ILE A 21 -4.44 -0.33 -20.42
C ILE A 21 -4.63 1.05 -21.05
N ALA A 22 -3.60 1.60 -21.69
CA ALA A 22 -3.67 2.91 -22.35
C ALA A 22 -4.78 2.95 -23.40
N LYS A 23 -4.89 1.90 -24.23
CA LYS A 23 -5.94 1.74 -25.23
C LYS A 23 -7.33 1.64 -24.58
N ALA A 24 -7.49 0.80 -23.56
CA ALA A 24 -8.76 0.63 -22.87
C ALA A 24 -9.25 1.93 -22.20
N HIS A 25 -8.32 2.73 -21.68
CA HIS A 25 -8.63 4.01 -21.01
C HIS A 25 -8.76 5.19 -21.99
N ASN A 26 -8.48 5.00 -23.30
CA ASN A 26 -8.33 6.08 -24.28
C ASN A 26 -7.36 7.18 -23.80
N ARG A 27 -6.18 6.74 -23.35
CA ARG A 27 -5.11 7.58 -22.79
C ARG A 27 -3.75 7.25 -23.42
N SER A 28 -2.77 8.11 -23.22
CA SER A 28 -1.39 7.84 -23.65
C SER A 28 -0.66 6.94 -22.67
N ARG A 29 0.38 6.23 -23.12
CA ARG A 29 1.30 5.50 -22.22
C ARG A 29 1.86 6.41 -21.13
N ASN A 30 2.21 7.66 -21.49
CA ASN A 30 2.71 8.65 -20.56
C ASN A 30 1.71 8.95 -19.43
N PHE A 31 0.41 9.00 -19.74
CA PHE A 31 -0.62 9.17 -18.70
C PHE A 31 -0.63 7.97 -17.74
N ILE A 32 -0.67 6.74 -18.27
CA ILE A 32 -0.69 5.51 -17.47
C ILE A 32 0.56 5.39 -16.59
N VAL A 33 1.74 5.68 -17.14
CA VAL A 33 3.01 5.63 -16.41
C VAL A 33 3.05 6.69 -15.31
N ASN A 34 2.62 7.93 -15.57
CA ASN A 34 2.59 8.96 -14.53
C ASN A 34 1.58 8.61 -13.44
N GLU A 35 0.40 8.09 -13.78
CA GLU A 35 -0.58 7.63 -12.80
C GLU A 35 -0.02 6.52 -11.91
N ALA A 36 0.69 5.54 -12.48
CA ALA A 36 1.35 4.48 -11.72
C ALA A 36 2.45 5.03 -10.80
N LEU A 37 3.28 5.95 -11.30
CA LEU A 37 4.33 6.60 -10.52
C LEU A 37 3.76 7.44 -9.38
N GLU A 38 2.68 8.18 -9.60
CA GLU A 38 2.01 8.99 -8.58
C GLU A 38 1.53 8.11 -7.42
N ARG A 39 0.89 6.98 -7.74
CA ARG A 39 0.44 5.99 -6.74
C ARG A 39 1.62 5.42 -5.96
N TYR A 40 2.65 4.92 -6.65
CA TYR A 40 3.84 4.37 -6.01
C TYR A 40 4.52 5.39 -5.08
N LEU A 41 4.76 6.60 -5.57
CA LEU A 41 5.42 7.65 -4.78
C LEU A 41 4.55 8.12 -3.61
N ALA A 42 3.22 8.12 -3.74
CA ALA A 42 2.33 8.42 -2.63
C ALA A 42 2.41 7.36 -1.54
N ASP A 43 2.48 6.08 -1.91
CA ASP A 43 2.59 4.96 -0.98
C ASP A 43 3.95 4.96 -0.29
N GLU A 44 5.03 5.15 -1.06
CA GLU A 44 6.40 5.21 -0.56
C GLU A 44 6.59 6.36 0.44
N ARG A 45 6.05 7.56 0.14
CA ARG A 45 6.08 8.68 1.08
C ARG A 45 5.37 8.37 2.40
N ARG A 46 4.23 7.67 2.36
CA ARG A 46 3.52 7.28 3.58
C ARG A 46 4.31 6.24 4.37
N TRP A 47 4.94 5.29 3.68
CA TRP A 47 5.77 4.27 4.32
C TRP A 47 7.00 4.89 4.99
N ILE A 48 7.75 5.74 4.29
CA ILE A 48 8.91 6.45 4.85
C ILE A 48 8.51 7.24 6.09
N ALA A 49 7.44 8.04 6.02
CA ALA A 49 6.98 8.81 7.17
C ALA A 49 6.61 7.92 8.38
N LYS A 50 6.00 6.76 8.14
CA LYS A 50 5.66 5.80 9.19
C LYS A 50 6.87 5.13 9.82
N VAL A 51 7.90 4.83 9.01
CA VAL A 51 9.17 4.32 9.51
C VAL A 51 9.88 5.35 10.37
N GLU A 52 9.96 6.60 9.90
CA GLU A 52 10.56 7.70 10.65
C GLU A 52 9.83 7.95 11.98
N GLU A 53 8.49 7.94 11.97
CA GLU A 53 7.66 8.05 13.18
C GLU A 53 7.94 6.91 14.17
N GLY A 54 8.00 5.66 13.69
CA GLY A 54 8.28 4.50 14.53
C GLY A 54 9.70 4.51 15.13
N LEU A 55 10.70 4.95 14.35
CA LEU A 55 12.07 5.11 14.85
C LEU A 55 12.14 6.19 15.93
N ALA A 56 11.50 7.33 15.72
CA ALA A 56 11.48 8.42 16.71
C ALA A 56 10.77 8.01 18.02
N ALA A 57 9.68 7.24 17.93
CA ALA A 57 8.99 6.68 19.10
C ALA A 57 9.89 5.69 19.85
N ALA A 58 10.55 4.78 19.12
CA ALA A 58 11.48 3.81 19.70
C ALA A 58 12.67 4.49 20.41
N GLU A 59 13.25 5.54 19.82
CA GLU A 59 14.32 6.33 20.44
C GLU A 59 13.88 7.02 21.74
N GLN A 60 12.60 7.35 21.85
CA GLN A 60 11.99 7.92 23.06
C GLN A 60 11.56 6.86 24.07
N GLY A 61 11.71 5.57 23.75
CA GLY A 61 11.23 4.46 24.58
C GLY A 61 9.71 4.32 24.60
N ASP A 62 9.00 4.91 23.64
CA ASP A 62 7.55 4.85 23.50
C ASP A 62 7.12 3.50 22.89
N PHE A 63 7.18 2.48 23.73
CA PHE A 63 6.73 1.12 23.44
C PHE A 63 5.51 0.77 24.28
N ALA A 64 4.61 -0.02 23.70
CA ALA A 64 3.50 -0.58 24.45
C ALA A 64 4.01 -1.49 25.59
N SER A 65 3.33 -1.39 26.72
CA SER A 65 3.51 -2.30 27.85
C SER A 65 2.95 -3.70 27.57
N GLU A 66 3.36 -4.69 28.36
CA GLU A 66 2.85 -6.06 28.25
C GLU A 66 1.32 -6.16 28.40
N ASP A 67 0.75 -5.33 29.28
CA ASP A 67 -0.69 -5.28 29.52
C ASP A 67 -1.46 -4.74 28.30
N GLU A 68 -0.93 -3.69 27.66
CA GLU A 68 -1.50 -3.12 26.44
C GLU A 68 -1.46 -4.11 25.28
N VAL A 69 -0.33 -4.80 25.11
CA VAL A 69 -0.17 -5.86 24.11
C VAL A 69 -1.15 -7.01 24.37
N THR A 70 -1.29 -7.44 25.63
CA THR A 70 -2.23 -8.49 26.02
C THR A 70 -3.68 -8.10 25.75
N ALA A 71 -4.06 -6.86 26.08
CA ALA A 71 -5.40 -6.34 25.82
C ALA A 71 -5.70 -6.28 24.31
N LEU A 72 -4.71 -5.89 23.50
CA LEU A 72 -4.82 -5.84 22.05
C LEU A 72 -5.10 -7.24 21.45
N PHE A 73 -4.34 -8.26 21.86
CA PHE A 73 -4.55 -9.62 21.36
C PHE A 73 -5.92 -10.18 21.74
N LYS A 74 -6.37 -9.96 22.97
CA LYS A 74 -7.73 -10.37 23.39
C LYS A 74 -8.83 -9.76 22.51
N ARG A 75 -8.66 -8.50 22.11
CA ARG A 75 -9.60 -7.82 21.20
C ARG A 75 -9.61 -8.46 19.82
N PHE A 76 -8.44 -8.81 19.28
CA PHE A 76 -8.35 -9.47 17.98
C PHE A 76 -8.95 -10.88 18.00
N ASP A 77 -8.75 -11.64 19.08
CA ASP A 77 -9.36 -12.96 19.24
C ASP A 77 -10.89 -12.86 19.27
N ALA A 78 -11.44 -11.91 20.03
CA ALA A 78 -12.88 -11.67 20.07
C ALA A 78 -13.44 -11.28 18.69
N MET A 79 -12.73 -10.41 17.95
CA MET A 79 -13.13 -10.02 16.60
C MET A 79 -13.15 -11.22 15.64
N LYS A 80 -12.14 -12.09 15.73
CA LYS A 80 -12.06 -13.31 14.92
C LYS A 80 -13.25 -14.24 15.19
N MET A 81 -13.61 -14.42 16.46
CA MET A 81 -14.78 -15.24 16.84
C MET A 81 -16.09 -14.68 16.28
N ILE A 82 -16.28 -13.35 16.30
CA ILE A 82 -17.45 -12.69 15.70
C ILE A 82 -17.48 -12.91 14.19
N MET A 83 -16.35 -12.76 13.51
CA MET A 83 -16.26 -12.96 12.06
C MET A 83 -16.54 -14.42 11.67
N GLU A 84 -16.05 -15.38 12.45
CA GLU A 84 -16.29 -16.82 12.23
C GLU A 84 -17.76 -17.20 12.49
N ALA A 85 -18.37 -16.70 13.56
CA ALA A 85 -19.78 -16.92 13.86
C ALA A 85 -20.73 -16.27 12.83
N SER A 86 -20.26 -15.23 12.12
CA SER A 86 -21.02 -14.54 11.08
C SER A 86 -20.86 -15.16 9.68
N LYS A 87 -20.05 -16.23 9.51
CA LYS A 87 -19.98 -16.93 8.22
C LYS A 87 -21.31 -17.65 7.97
N PRO A 88 -21.94 -17.50 6.80
CA PRO A 88 -23.16 -18.23 6.49
C PRO A 88 -22.86 -19.73 6.51
N SER A 89 -23.71 -20.50 7.19
CA SER A 89 -23.71 -21.96 7.08
C SER A 89 -23.91 -22.32 5.61
N GLY A 90 -22.89 -22.92 4.99
CA GLY A 90 -23.00 -23.38 3.62
C GLY A 90 -24.12 -24.41 3.52
N ASP A 91 -25.09 -24.12 2.67
CA ASP A 91 -26.03 -25.07 2.08
C ASP A 91 -25.58 -25.31 0.62
#